data_AF-A0A960JSH7-F1
#
_entry.id   AF-A0A960JSH7-F1
#
_cell.length_a   1.000
_cell.length_b   1.000
_cell.length_c   1.000
_cell.angle_alpha   90.00
_cell.angle_beta   90.00
_cell.angle_gamma   90.00
#
_symmetry.space_group_name_H-M   'P 1'
#
loop_
_entity.id
_entity.type
_entity.pdbx_description
1 polymer ?
#
loop_
_entity_poly.entity_id
_entity_poly.type
_entity_poly.pdbx_seq_one_letter_code
_entity_poly.pdbx_strand_id
1 'polypeptide(L)'
;MEPSASRPTMPGYGVLSAHEGSGLLEWRWAASRLESSHDYWLATVRPDGRPHNTPVWGVYFDRRLWFSCGTESRKVANLRLNPAVAVSTDLAFTPVLVEGRAEEVSHRDSVARFAERMDAKYETGYG
;
A
#
# COMPACT_ATOMS: atom_id res chain seq x y z
N MET A 1 -0.13 -13.31 -8.40
CA MET A 1 -0.10 -12.56 -9.67
C MET A 1 0.63 -11.26 -9.42
N GLU A 2 1.28 -10.71 -10.44
CA GLU A 2 1.86 -9.36 -10.38
C GLU A 2 0.73 -8.32 -10.44
N PRO A 3 0.77 -7.24 -9.64
CA PRO A 3 -0.23 -6.18 -9.76
C PRO A 3 -0.19 -5.53 -11.16
N SER A 4 -1.35 -5.16 -11.67
CA SER A 4 -1.46 -4.52 -12.99
C SER A 4 -1.22 -3.03 -12.88
N ALA A 5 -0.30 -2.50 -13.69
CA ALA A 5 -0.25 -1.06 -13.93
C ALA A 5 -1.50 -0.60 -14.69
N SER A 6 -2.01 0.59 -14.36
CA SER A 6 -3.16 1.20 -15.01
C SER A 6 -2.98 2.70 -15.14
N ARG A 7 -3.90 3.35 -15.84
CA ARG A 7 -3.99 4.81 -15.93
C ARG A 7 -5.23 5.28 -15.18
N PRO A 8 -5.20 6.48 -14.58
CA PRO A 8 -6.38 7.03 -13.94
C PRO A 8 -7.47 7.31 -14.99
N THR A 9 -8.72 7.04 -14.62
CA THR A 9 -9.88 7.40 -15.44
C THR A 9 -10.13 8.90 -15.32
N MET A 10 -9.72 9.67 -16.32
CA MET A 10 -9.86 11.14 -16.35
C MET A 10 -10.46 11.60 -17.70
N PRO A 11 -11.78 11.45 -17.90
CA PRO A 11 -12.45 11.88 -19.12
C PRO A 11 -12.19 13.37 -19.41
N GLY A 12 -11.90 13.70 -20.67
CA GLY A 12 -11.59 15.08 -21.08
C GLY A 12 -10.13 15.53 -20.89
N TYR A 13 -9.30 14.74 -20.19
CA TYR A 13 -7.88 15.05 -19.95
C TYR A 13 -6.92 14.39 -20.96
N GLY A 14 -7.44 13.74 -22.01
CA GLY A 14 -6.62 13.06 -23.02
C GLY A 14 -5.86 11.83 -22.49
N VAL A 15 -6.21 11.33 -21.29
CA VAL A 15 -5.61 10.12 -20.73
C VAL A 15 -6.18 8.90 -21.45
N LEU A 16 -5.35 8.21 -22.22
CA LEU A 16 -5.69 6.98 -22.92
C LEU A 16 -5.86 5.82 -21.93
N SER A 17 -6.49 4.73 -22.35
CA SER A 17 -6.51 3.50 -21.57
C SER A 17 -5.10 2.89 -21.46
N ALA A 18 -4.92 1.91 -20.56
CA ALA A 18 -3.66 1.21 -20.42
C ALA A 18 -3.22 0.47 -21.70
N HIS A 19 -4.12 0.25 -22.67
CA HIS A 19 -3.87 -0.57 -23.86
C HIS A 19 -3.74 0.26 -25.15
N GLU A 20 -4.04 1.55 -25.11
CA GLU A 20 -4.19 2.40 -26.30
C GLU A 20 -3.09 3.46 -26.45
N GLY A 21 -2.04 3.44 -25.62
CA GLY A 21 -0.95 4.44 -25.69
C GLY A 21 0.38 4.03 -25.05
N SER A 22 1.42 4.82 -25.29
CA SER A 22 2.78 4.62 -24.76
C SER A 22 3.04 5.37 -23.45
N GLY A 23 4.09 5.00 -22.71
CA GLY A 23 4.51 5.69 -21.49
C GLY A 23 3.85 5.21 -20.20
N LEU A 24 3.17 4.06 -20.24
CA LEU A 24 2.84 3.35 -19.00
C LEU A 24 4.16 2.83 -18.41
N LEU A 25 4.37 3.08 -17.13
CA LEU A 25 5.58 2.66 -16.44
C LEU A 25 5.49 1.18 -16.12
N GLU A 26 6.61 0.50 -16.28
CA GLU A 26 6.75 -0.93 -15.95
C GLU A 26 6.53 -1.15 -14.46
N TRP A 27 5.90 -2.26 -14.08
CA TRP A 27 5.62 -2.53 -12.66
C TRP A 27 6.88 -2.52 -11.79
N ARG A 28 8.02 -2.98 -12.31
CA ARG A 28 9.32 -2.92 -11.60
C ARG A 28 9.71 -1.51 -11.14
N TRP A 29 9.31 -0.47 -11.89
CA TRP A 29 9.55 0.93 -11.51
C TRP A 29 8.71 1.33 -10.29
N ALA A 30 7.49 0.82 -10.19
CA ALA A 30 6.60 1.04 -9.05
C ALA A 30 7.07 0.23 -7.84
N ALA A 31 7.43 -1.05 -8.05
CA ALA A 31 7.98 -1.92 -7.01
C ALA A 31 9.22 -1.31 -6.35
N SER A 32 10.18 -0.80 -7.14
CA SER A 32 11.38 -0.15 -6.60
C SER A 32 11.06 1.04 -5.69
N ARG A 33 10.03 1.83 -6.01
CA ARG A 33 9.57 2.93 -5.14
C ARG A 33 8.84 2.46 -3.90
N LEU A 34 8.02 1.43 -4.04
CA LEU A 34 7.36 0.81 -2.89
C LEU A 34 8.40 0.24 -1.93
N GLU A 35 9.50 -0.33 -2.42
CA GLU A 35 10.60 -0.82 -1.59
C GLU A 35 11.36 0.32 -0.91
N SER A 36 11.65 1.41 -1.64
CA SER A 36 12.46 2.52 -1.13
C SER A 36 11.71 3.55 -0.28
N SER A 37 10.38 3.60 -0.34
CA SER A 37 9.57 4.59 0.39
C SER A 37 9.72 4.38 1.89
N HIS A 38 9.95 5.44 2.67
CA HIS A 38 10.11 5.31 4.12
C HIS A 38 8.73 5.17 4.78
N ASP A 39 7.79 6.04 4.46
CA ASP A 39 6.43 6.01 5.00
C ASP A 39 5.37 5.77 3.92
N TYR A 40 4.24 5.20 4.30
CA TYR A 40 3.09 5.03 3.42
C TYR A 40 1.86 5.72 3.99
N TRP A 41 1.05 6.32 3.12
CA TRP A 41 -0.23 6.90 3.47
C TRP A 41 -1.34 5.91 3.16
N LEU A 42 -1.94 5.34 4.22
CA LEU A 42 -3.00 4.35 4.12
C LEU A 42 -4.36 5.02 4.25
N ALA A 43 -5.14 4.94 3.18
CA ALA A 43 -6.54 5.31 3.15
C ALA A 43 -7.44 4.09 3.42
N THR A 44 -8.32 4.26 4.39
CA THR A 44 -9.39 3.31 4.78
C THR A 44 -10.74 4.03 4.79
N VAL A 45 -11.83 3.27 4.80
CA VAL A 45 -13.20 3.83 4.83
C VAL A 45 -13.82 3.63 6.20
N ARG A 46 -14.32 4.71 6.81
CA ARG A 46 -15.06 4.64 8.09
C ARG A 46 -16.44 4.00 7.88
N PRO A 47 -17.10 3.51 8.94
CA PRO A 47 -18.45 2.95 8.85
C PRO A 47 -19.50 3.92 8.27
N ASP A 48 -19.29 5.22 8.46
CA ASP A 48 -20.14 6.30 7.91
C ASP A 48 -19.76 6.70 6.47
N GLY A 49 -18.89 5.94 5.81
CA GLY A 49 -18.42 6.18 4.44
C GLY A 49 -17.33 7.25 4.31
N ARG A 50 -16.96 7.95 5.39
CA ARG A 50 -15.92 8.99 5.32
C ARG A 50 -14.52 8.38 5.13
N PRO A 51 -13.65 9.02 4.32
CA PRO A 51 -12.27 8.58 4.20
C PRO A 51 -11.50 8.78 5.51
N HIS A 52 -10.57 7.88 5.79
CA HIS A 52 -9.64 7.96 6.90
C HIS A 52 -8.24 7.64 6.38
N ASN A 53 -7.43 8.69 6.25
CA ASN A 53 -6.06 8.62 5.77
C ASN A 53 -5.07 8.80 6.93
N THR A 54 -4.08 7.94 7.03
CA THR A 54 -3.09 7.96 8.12
C THR A 54 -1.73 7.43 7.63
N PRO A 55 -0.61 7.97 8.12
CA PRO A 55 0.69 7.36 7.86
C PRO A 55 0.79 5.99 8.55
N VAL A 56 1.55 5.09 7.93
CA VAL A 56 1.99 3.81 8.48
C VAL A 56 3.43 3.53 8.05
N TRP A 57 4.16 2.87 8.94
CA TRP A 57 5.37 2.17 8.55
C TRP A 57 5.00 0.84 7.90
N GLY A 58 5.81 0.42 6.95
CA GLY A 58 5.55 -0.80 6.20
C GLY A 58 6.74 -1.23 5.36
N VAL A 59 6.61 -2.42 4.78
CA VAL A 59 7.62 -3.02 3.91
C VAL A 59 6.92 -3.64 2.72
N TYR A 60 7.45 -3.38 1.52
CA TYR A 60 7.00 -4.07 0.32
C TYR A 60 7.87 -5.30 0.09
N PHE A 61 7.27 -6.48 0.12
CA PHE A 61 7.92 -7.74 -0.23
C PHE A 61 6.90 -8.79 -0.65
N ASP A 62 7.33 -9.80 -1.42
CA ASP A 62 6.45 -10.83 -1.99
C ASP A 62 5.27 -10.26 -2.79
N ARG A 63 5.53 -9.12 -3.44
CA ARG A 63 4.54 -8.37 -4.22
C ARG A 63 3.34 -7.88 -3.39
N ARG A 64 3.54 -7.70 -2.09
CA ARG A 64 2.53 -7.20 -1.16
C ARG A 64 3.15 -6.07 -0.33
N LEU A 65 2.34 -5.07 -0.03
CA LEU A 65 2.69 -4.10 0.98
C LEU A 65 2.19 -4.63 2.33
N TRP A 66 3.12 -4.77 3.28
CA TRP A 66 2.84 -5.17 4.64
C TRP A 66 2.98 -3.97 5.56
N PHE A 67 2.11 -3.87 6.55
CA PHE A 67 2.19 -2.87 7.60
C PHE A 67 1.63 -3.47 8.89
N SER A 68 2.07 -2.97 10.03
CA SER A 68 1.46 -3.29 11.32
C SER A 68 0.64 -2.11 11.84
N CYS A 69 -0.31 -2.40 12.71
CA CYS A 69 -1.10 -1.40 13.40
C CYS A 69 -1.60 -1.97 14.72
N GLY A 70 -1.83 -1.11 15.71
CA GLY A 70 -2.46 -1.52 16.95
C GLY A 70 -3.84 -2.11 16.68
N THR A 71 -4.15 -3.23 17.31
CA THR A 71 -5.39 -4.01 17.11
C THR A 71 -6.66 -3.22 17.42
N GLU A 72 -6.57 -2.21 18.29
CA GLU A 72 -7.69 -1.32 18.67
C GLU A 72 -7.76 -0.03 17.82
N SER A 73 -6.87 0.12 16.83
CA SER A 73 -6.81 1.34 16.03
C SER A 73 -8.05 1.49 15.12
N ARG A 74 -8.40 2.75 14.82
CA ARG A 74 -9.50 3.06 13.89
C ARG A 74 -9.32 2.40 12.53
N LYS A 75 -8.09 2.32 12.02
CA LYS A 75 -7.80 1.69 10.72
C LYS A 75 -8.09 0.17 10.75
N VAL A 76 -7.75 -0.55 11.83
CA VAL A 76 -8.12 -1.97 11.97
C VAL A 76 -9.63 -2.15 12.02
N ALA A 77 -10.33 -1.34 12.81
CA ALA A 77 -11.79 -1.37 12.86
C ALA A 77 -12.44 -1.11 11.49
N ASN A 78 -11.88 -0.15 10.72
CA ASN A 78 -12.32 0.12 9.36
C ASN A 78 -12.07 -1.09 8.44
N LEU A 79 -10.87 -1.68 8.46
CA LEU A 79 -10.47 -2.80 7.58
C LEU A 79 -11.28 -4.07 7.81
N ARG A 80 -11.66 -4.35 9.06
CA ARG A 80 -12.52 -5.49 9.40
C ARG A 80 -13.93 -5.36 8.84
N LEU A 81 -14.42 -4.13 8.65
CA LEU A 81 -15.73 -3.86 8.06
C LEU A 81 -15.67 -3.70 6.54
N ASN A 82 -14.62 -3.03 6.05
CA ASN A 82 -14.37 -2.80 4.63
C ASN A 82 -12.87 -2.95 4.35
N PRO A 83 -12.45 -4.06 3.73
CA PRO A 83 -11.03 -4.31 3.46
C PRO A 83 -10.49 -3.50 2.27
N ALA A 84 -11.31 -2.74 1.55
CA ALA A 84 -10.84 -1.90 0.45
C ALA A 84 -9.92 -0.79 0.95
N VAL A 85 -8.76 -0.67 0.33
CA VAL A 85 -7.72 0.30 0.70
C VAL A 85 -7.11 0.94 -0.53
N ALA A 86 -6.61 2.16 -0.34
CA ALA A 86 -5.63 2.78 -1.21
C ALA A 86 -4.41 3.15 -0.37
N VAL A 87 -3.22 2.99 -0.95
CA VAL A 87 -1.95 3.35 -0.32
C VAL A 87 -1.11 4.17 -1.28
N SER A 88 -0.48 5.24 -0.77
CA SER A 88 0.53 5.98 -1.52
C SER A 88 1.87 6.02 -0.79
N THR A 89 2.96 6.08 -1.55
CA THR A 89 4.29 6.39 -1.02
C THR A 89 4.38 7.82 -0.50
N ASP A 90 5.31 8.08 0.41
CA ASP A 90 5.65 9.39 0.99
C ASP A 90 6.18 10.45 0.00
N LEU A 91 6.92 10.04 -1.03
CA LEU A 91 7.54 10.96 -1.98
C LEU A 91 6.53 11.46 -3.04
N ALA A 92 5.93 12.62 -2.78
CA ALA A 92 4.89 13.22 -3.63
C ALA A 92 5.34 13.59 -5.06
N PHE A 93 6.64 13.76 -5.32
CA PHE A 93 7.14 14.10 -6.66
C PHE A 93 7.08 12.90 -7.63
N THR A 94 7.15 11.68 -7.11
CA THR A 94 7.00 10.45 -7.91
C THR A 94 6.16 9.44 -7.13
N PRO A 95 4.86 9.71 -6.93
CA PRO A 95 4.04 8.88 -6.08
C PRO A 95 3.74 7.55 -6.78
N VAL A 96 3.73 6.47 -6.01
CA VAL A 96 3.09 5.21 -6.42
C VAL A 96 1.82 5.07 -5.61
N LEU A 97 0.71 4.83 -6.29
CA LEU A 97 -0.59 4.54 -5.68
C LEU A 97 -0.91 3.07 -5.91
N VAL A 98 -1.28 2.37 -4.85
CA VAL A 98 -1.71 0.97 -4.86
C VAL A 98 -3.11 0.89 -4.29
N GLU A 99 -4.05 0.37 -5.08
CA GLU A 99 -5.40 0.07 -4.64
C GLU A 99 -5.55 -1.45 -4.48
N GLY A 100 -6.28 -1.88 -3.45
CA GLY A 100 -6.44 -3.31 -3.20
C GLY A 100 -7.29 -3.63 -1.99
N ARG A 101 -7.09 -4.85 -1.47
CA ARG A 101 -7.75 -5.35 -0.27
C ARG A 101 -6.71 -5.71 0.78
N ALA A 102 -6.89 -5.21 2.01
CA ALA A 102 -6.07 -5.62 3.14
C ALA A 102 -6.56 -6.94 3.72
N GLU A 103 -5.64 -7.72 4.27
CA GLU A 103 -5.89 -8.99 4.93
C GLU A 103 -5.16 -8.98 6.28
N GLU A 104 -5.85 -9.40 7.35
CA GLU A 104 -5.24 -9.56 8.67
C GLU A 104 -4.44 -10.86 8.69
N VAL A 105 -3.13 -10.76 8.94
CA VAL A 105 -2.22 -11.92 8.97
C VAL A 105 -1.80 -12.19 10.40
N SER A 106 -2.09 -13.40 10.89
CA SER A 106 -1.78 -13.84 12.25
C SER A 106 -0.87 -15.08 12.31
N HIS A 107 -0.54 -15.69 11.16
CA HIS A 107 0.35 -16.85 11.10
C HIS A 107 1.76 -16.50 11.58
N ARG A 108 2.28 -17.27 12.54
CA ARG A 108 3.53 -16.97 13.25
C ARG A 108 4.72 -16.71 12.32
N ASP A 109 4.92 -17.57 11.32
CA ASP A 109 6.08 -17.45 10.42
C ASP A 109 5.97 -16.22 9.50
N SER A 110 4.75 -15.86 9.10
CA SER A 110 4.50 -14.67 8.29
C SER A 110 4.77 -13.39 9.10
N VAL A 111 4.35 -13.39 10.36
CA VAL A 111 4.57 -12.28 11.30
C VAL A 111 6.06 -12.14 11.63
N ALA A 112 6.77 -13.24 11.89
CA ALA A 112 8.21 -13.24 12.14
C ALA A 112 8.99 -12.67 10.96
N ARG A 113 8.69 -13.14 9.74
CA ARG A 113 9.32 -12.62 8.52
C ARG A 113 9.01 -11.14 8.29
N PHE A 114 7.80 -10.70 8.58
CA PHE A 114 7.46 -9.27 8.52
C PHE A 114 8.26 -8.45 9.54
N ALA A 115 8.39 -8.92 10.78
CA ALA A 115 9.16 -8.25 11.83
C ALA A 115 10.63 -8.09 11.44
N GLU A 116 11.28 -9.15 10.95
CA GLU A 116 12.68 -9.09 10.45
C GLU A 116 12.87 -8.01 9.38
N ARG A 117 11.89 -7.86 8.46
CA ARG A 117 11.95 -6.85 7.39
C ARG A 117 11.75 -5.44 7.93
N MET A 118 10.87 -5.27 8.91
CA MET A 118 10.66 -3.98 9.57
C MET A 118 11.92 -3.55 10.31
N ASP A 119 12.52 -4.45 11.10
CA ASP A 119 13.77 -4.20 11.82
C ASP A 119 14.91 -3.82 10.87
N ALA A 120 15.05 -4.54 9.75
CA ALA A 120 16.04 -4.20 8.75
C ALA A 120 15.81 -2.84 8.07
N LYS A 121 14.55 -2.44 7.86
CA LYS A 121 14.20 -1.19 7.16
C LYS A 121 14.25 0.05 8.05
N TYR A 122 13.79 -0.07 9.29
CA TYR A 122 13.60 1.05 10.22
C TYR A 122 14.61 1.05 11.37
N GLU A 123 15.57 0.11 11.37
CA GLU A 123 16.56 -0.06 12.44
C GLU A 123 15.88 -0.24 13.82
N THR A 124 14.73 -0.92 13.82
CA THR A 124 13.98 -1.26 15.02
C THR A 124 14.47 -2.58 15.63
N GLY A 125 14.15 -2.82 16.90
CA GLY A 125 14.48 -4.05 17.61
C GLY A 125 13.22 -4.81 18.03
N TYR A 126 12.29 -5.08 17.10
CA TYR A 126 11.05 -5.82 17.37
C TYR A 126 11.25 -7.35 17.53
N GLY A 127 12.51 -7.81 17.49
CA GLY A 127 12.93 -9.19 17.80
C GLY A 127 12.68 -9.65 19.22
#